data_AF-A0A3B8JPA4-F1
#
_entry.id   AF-A0A3B8JPA4-F1
#
_cell.length_a   1.000
_cell.length_b   1.000
_cell.length_c   1.000
_cell.angle_alpha   90.00
_cell.angle_beta   90.00
_cell.angle_gamma   90.00
#
_symmetry.space_group_name_H-M   'P 1'
#
loop_
_entity.id
_entity.type
_entity.pdbx_description
1 polymer ?
#
loop_
_entity_poly.entity_id
_entity_poly.type
_entity_poly.pdbx_seq_one_letter_code
_entity_poly.pdbx_strand_id
1 'polypeptide(L)'
;MKVNGEQREDLTRIRGIGSVKQQWLRESLNIYTFQDLACLSVDEIESRFREKGHTASKREIKRWIVQAQQLATVKLSLQQNIALAEAELEEPSTLPTQKSELSQQVMASVDAEARKNNLSSTNLEEWQSFASFFVEFQSRKIEGQLQEHRTRVHYLEADKFQFWPDIENNQLQQWMLDQISKGIQQSPEIESPVFRPPMTVEIIQIQIFQPLLTERSMVFERGDRLFPGTINSGEPFALEIAFNLAELNVADLTQQQVTYHAQFYARHRFTGVVTHLGDTEVGTLIQGQFSYTARLPETTLESGVYRLQAIVKLQGVPATLASFKIPVLQVL
;
A
#
# COMPACT_ATOMS: atom_id res chain seq x y z
N MET A 1 19.87 -26.76 31.64
CA MET A 1 19.63 -26.55 30.19
C MET A 1 18.40 -25.67 30.07
N LYS A 2 18.57 -24.40 29.67
CA LYS A 2 17.44 -23.49 29.40
C LYS A 2 16.91 -23.81 28.01
N VAL A 3 15.70 -24.33 27.93
CA VAL A 3 15.00 -24.53 26.65
C VAL A 3 14.60 -23.13 26.17
N ASN A 4 15.16 -22.70 25.03
CA ASN A 4 14.76 -21.47 24.34
C ASN A 4 13.25 -21.54 24.09
N GLY A 5 12.48 -20.60 24.65
CA GLY A 5 11.06 -20.48 24.37
C GLY A 5 10.86 -20.30 22.87
N GLU A 6 10.25 -21.31 22.24
CA GLU A 6 9.95 -21.34 20.80
C GLU A 6 9.22 -20.06 20.40
N GLN A 7 9.90 -19.21 19.63
CA GLN A 7 9.31 -18.01 19.05
C GLN A 7 8.22 -18.42 18.06
N ARG A 8 6.98 -18.52 18.54
CA ARG A 8 5.80 -18.69 17.70
C ARG A 8 5.63 -17.43 16.86
N GLU A 9 5.75 -17.57 15.55
CA GLU A 9 5.56 -16.47 14.62
C GLU A 9 4.09 -16.36 14.22
N ASP A 10 3.71 -15.13 13.88
CA ASP A 10 2.38 -14.82 13.38
C ASP A 10 2.35 -15.08 11.87
N LEU A 11 1.86 -16.26 11.50
CA LEU A 11 1.71 -16.69 10.10
C LEU A 11 0.62 -15.90 9.38
N THR A 12 -0.23 -15.15 10.08
CA THR A 12 -1.24 -14.29 9.45
C THR A 12 -0.63 -13.14 8.64
N ARG A 13 0.68 -12.89 8.80
CA ARG A 13 1.47 -11.97 7.97
C ARG A 13 1.62 -12.43 6.51
N ILE A 14 1.36 -13.71 6.21
CA ILE A 14 1.36 -14.26 4.86
C ILE A 14 -0.03 -14.11 4.23
N ARG A 15 -0.10 -13.49 3.05
CA ARG A 15 -1.38 -13.24 2.38
C ARG A 15 -2.08 -14.56 2.04
N GLY A 16 -3.32 -14.69 2.52
CA GLY A 16 -4.17 -15.87 2.34
C GLY A 16 -4.19 -16.82 3.55
N ILE A 17 -3.33 -16.60 4.55
CA ILE A 17 -3.38 -17.30 5.84
C ILE A 17 -4.13 -16.40 6.83
N GLY A 18 -5.40 -16.70 7.09
CA GLY A 18 -6.14 -16.12 8.21
C GLY A 18 -5.94 -16.93 9.50
N SER A 19 -6.51 -16.46 10.62
CA SER A 19 -6.39 -17.11 11.93
C SER A 19 -6.77 -18.61 11.90
N VAL A 20 -7.81 -18.96 11.15
CA VAL A 20 -8.28 -20.35 10.97
C VAL A 20 -7.23 -21.21 10.28
N LYS A 21 -6.63 -20.73 9.18
CA LYS A 21 -5.59 -21.47 8.44
C LYS A 21 -4.29 -21.56 9.22
N GLN A 22 -3.95 -20.52 9.99
CA GLN A 22 -2.83 -20.59 10.93
C GLN A 22 -3.04 -21.69 11.96
N GLN A 23 -4.26 -21.82 12.50
CA GLN A 23 -4.59 -22.90 13.43
C GLN A 23 -4.44 -24.28 12.77
N TRP A 24 -4.93 -24.45 11.54
CA TRP A 24 -4.74 -25.70 10.79
C TRP A 24 -3.27 -26.05 10.59
N LEU A 25 -2.43 -25.08 10.21
CA LEU A 25 -0.99 -25.28 10.04
C LEU A 25 -0.30 -25.70 11.34
N ARG A 26 -0.72 -25.12 12.47
CA ARG A 26 -0.18 -25.48 13.79
C ARG A 26 -0.61 -26.88 14.23
N GLU A 27 -1.91 -27.17 14.15
CA GLU A 27 -2.47 -28.41 14.69
C GLU A 27 -2.23 -29.63 13.78
N SER A 28 -2.24 -29.43 12.46
CA SER A 28 -2.11 -30.53 11.49
C SER A 28 -0.65 -30.83 11.12
N LEU A 29 0.21 -29.81 11.16
CA LEU A 29 1.57 -29.88 10.61
C LEU A 29 2.65 -29.43 11.59
N ASN A 30 2.29 -29.00 12.81
CA ASN A 30 3.23 -28.45 13.80
C ASN A 30 4.10 -27.30 13.26
N ILE A 31 3.52 -26.46 12.40
CA ILE A 31 4.22 -25.30 11.82
C ILE A 31 4.02 -24.09 12.73
N TYR A 32 5.10 -23.60 13.34
CA TYR A 32 5.05 -22.46 14.26
C TYR A 32 5.84 -21.25 13.77
N THR A 33 6.72 -21.41 12.78
CA THR A 33 7.56 -20.37 12.21
C THR A 33 7.44 -20.28 10.68
N PHE A 34 7.86 -19.15 10.10
CA PHE A 34 8.01 -19.00 8.66
C PHE A 34 9.00 -20.00 8.08
N GLN A 35 10.05 -20.36 8.85
CA GLN A 35 11.04 -21.36 8.44
C GLN A 35 10.42 -22.76 8.32
N ASP A 36 9.59 -23.17 9.29
CA ASP A 36 8.91 -24.46 9.26
C ASP A 36 8.03 -24.57 8.00
N LEU A 37 7.29 -23.51 7.69
CA LEU A 37 6.44 -23.46 6.50
C LEU A 37 7.27 -23.45 5.20
N ALA A 38 8.42 -22.79 5.20
CA ALA A 38 9.31 -22.66 4.06
C ALA A 38 10.01 -23.96 3.67
N CYS A 39 10.21 -24.89 4.63
CA CYS A 39 10.88 -26.17 4.42
C CYS A 39 9.98 -27.27 3.86
N LEU A 40 8.65 -27.09 3.89
CA LEU A 40 7.69 -28.11 3.44
C LEU A 40 7.40 -28.02 1.95
N SER A 41 7.07 -29.16 1.35
CA SER A 41 6.63 -29.21 -0.05
C SER A 41 5.14 -28.90 -0.19
N VAL A 42 4.73 -28.44 -1.37
CA VAL A 42 3.31 -28.18 -1.68
C VAL A 42 2.47 -29.45 -1.52
N ASP A 43 2.98 -30.59 -1.99
CA ASP A 43 2.25 -31.86 -1.97
C ASP A 43 2.13 -32.43 -0.55
N GLU A 44 3.12 -32.21 0.32
CA GLU A 44 3.07 -32.62 1.73
C GLU A 44 1.99 -31.84 2.50
N ILE A 45 1.95 -30.51 2.34
CA ILE A 45 0.94 -29.67 2.99
C ILE A 45 -0.46 -30.04 2.48
N GLU A 46 -0.62 -30.23 1.17
CA GLU A 46 -1.92 -30.59 0.59
C GLU A 46 -2.40 -31.96 1.08
N SER A 47 -1.53 -32.96 1.10
CA SER A 47 -1.88 -34.32 1.53
C SER A 47 -2.36 -34.32 2.99
N ARG A 48 -1.64 -33.62 3.86
CA ARG A 48 -1.98 -33.49 5.29
C ARG A 48 -3.25 -32.70 5.54
N PHE A 49 -3.48 -31.64 4.76
CA PHE A 49 -4.75 -30.92 4.82
C PHE A 49 -5.91 -31.80 4.40
N ARG A 50 -5.75 -32.59 3.33
CA ARG A 50 -6.76 -33.52 2.85
C ARG A 50 -7.08 -34.62 3.85
N GLU A 51 -6.08 -35.18 4.53
CA GLU A 51 -6.25 -36.17 5.61
C GLU A 51 -7.12 -35.63 6.78
N LYS A 52 -7.05 -34.32 7.04
CA LYS A 52 -7.79 -33.64 8.11
C LYS A 52 -9.10 -32.98 7.66
N GLY A 53 -9.47 -33.13 6.38
CA GLY A 53 -10.67 -32.51 5.82
C GLY A 53 -10.56 -31.00 5.57
N HIS A 54 -9.34 -30.46 5.57
CA HIS A 54 -9.07 -29.07 5.22
C HIS A 54 -8.83 -28.93 3.71
N THR A 55 -9.32 -27.84 3.12
CA THR A 55 -9.13 -27.57 1.68
C THR A 55 -8.30 -26.31 1.48
N ALA A 56 -7.15 -26.46 0.82
CA ALA A 56 -6.36 -25.36 0.27
C ALA A 56 -5.86 -25.76 -1.12
N SER A 57 -5.88 -24.83 -2.07
CA SER A 57 -5.42 -25.13 -3.42
C SER A 57 -3.89 -25.18 -3.50
N LYS A 58 -3.31 -26.04 -4.35
CA LYS A 58 -1.85 -26.09 -4.60
C LYS A 58 -1.25 -24.72 -4.92
N ARG A 59 -1.96 -23.92 -5.72
CA ARG A 59 -1.55 -22.54 -6.09
C ARG A 59 -1.50 -21.61 -4.88
N GLU A 60 -2.39 -21.79 -3.92
CA GLU A 60 -2.41 -21.02 -2.68
C GLU A 60 -1.27 -21.45 -1.74
N ILE A 61 -1.10 -22.76 -1.53
CA ILE A 61 0.00 -23.32 -0.72
C ILE A 61 1.36 -22.88 -1.28
N LYS A 62 1.57 -22.95 -2.60
CA LYS A 62 2.79 -22.49 -3.25
C LYS A 62 3.08 -21.01 -2.96
N ARG A 63 2.04 -20.16 -2.96
CA ARG A 63 2.18 -18.73 -2.62
C ARG A 63 2.53 -18.52 -1.16
N TRP A 64 2.05 -19.37 -0.26
CA TRP A 64 2.41 -19.29 1.16
C TRP A 64 3.88 -19.65 1.39
N ILE A 65 4.36 -20.74 0.80
CA ILE A 65 5.77 -21.17 0.92
C ILE A 65 6.73 -20.09 0.42
N VAL A 66 6.46 -19.50 -0.76
CA VAL A 66 7.31 -18.43 -1.31
C VAL A 66 7.36 -17.21 -0.39
N GLN A 67 6.22 -16.78 0.17
CA GLN A 67 6.19 -15.66 1.12
C GLN A 67 6.89 -16.01 2.45
N ALA A 68 6.73 -17.24 2.93
CA ALA A 68 7.38 -17.72 4.15
C ALA A 68 8.91 -17.72 3.99
N GLN A 69 9.42 -18.19 2.84
CA GLN A 69 10.84 -18.13 2.51
C GLN A 69 11.37 -16.69 2.54
N GLN A 70 10.65 -15.75 1.92
CA GLN A 70 11.04 -14.33 1.91
C GLN A 70 11.11 -13.74 3.32
N LEU A 71 10.13 -14.05 4.18
CA LEU A 71 10.09 -13.57 5.57
C LEU A 71 11.19 -14.20 6.42
N ALA A 72 11.47 -15.50 6.23
CA ALA A 72 12.56 -16.19 6.91
C ALA A 72 13.93 -15.63 6.53
N THR A 73 14.17 -15.34 5.25
CA THR A 73 15.42 -14.72 4.78
C THR A 73 15.62 -13.32 5.38
N VAL A 74 14.57 -12.49 5.42
CA VAL A 74 14.65 -11.15 6.02
C VAL A 74 15.00 -11.23 7.50
N LYS A 75 14.40 -12.17 8.25
CA LYS A 75 14.70 -12.37 9.66
C LYS A 75 16.16 -12.78 9.89
N LEU A 76 16.69 -13.70 9.08
CA LEU A 76 18.09 -14.13 9.16
C LEU A 76 19.06 -12.97 8.88
N SER A 77 18.79 -12.16 7.86
CA SER A 77 19.62 -10.98 7.56
C SER A 77 19.61 -9.94 8.69
N LEU A 78 18.46 -9.76 9.37
CA LEU A 78 18.34 -8.84 10.49
C LEU A 78 19.13 -9.33 11.71
N GLN A 79 19.08 -10.64 11.99
CA GLN A 79 19.83 -11.25 13.10
C GLN A 79 21.35 -11.23 12.87
N GLN A 80 21.80 -11.42 11.63
CA GLN A 80 23.21 -11.32 11.26
C GLN A 80 23.75 -9.89 11.43
N ASN A 81 22.96 -8.88 11.06
CA ASN A 81 23.36 -7.47 11.21
C ASN A 81 23.42 -7.03 12.69
N ILE A 82 22.54 -7.57 13.54
CA ILE A 82 22.57 -7.30 14.99
C ILE A 82 23.78 -7.97 15.65
N ALA A 83 24.07 -9.23 15.31
CA ALA A 83 25.23 -9.94 15.85
C ALA A 83 26.58 -9.31 15.43
N LEU A 84 26.66 -8.73 14.23
CA LEU A 84 27.86 -8.01 13.78
C LEU A 84 28.08 -6.70 14.55
N ALA A 85 27.00 -5.96 14.84
CA ALA A 85 27.05 -4.72 15.61
C ALA A 85 27.39 -4.95 17.09
N GLU A 86 27.01 -6.09 17.65
CA GLU A 86 27.36 -6.49 19.02
C GLU A 86 28.83 -6.95 19.14
N ALA A 87 29.44 -7.45 18.06
CA ALA A 87 30.84 -7.88 18.06
C ALA A 87 31.85 -6.73 17.91
N GLU A 88 31.45 -5.56 17.39
CA GLU A 88 32.30 -4.36 17.27
C GLU A 88 32.36 -3.49 18.55
N LEU A 89 31.65 -3.86 19.62
CA LEU A 89 31.58 -3.10 20.87
C LEU A 89 32.48 -3.63 22.02
N GLU A 90 33.31 -4.64 21.79
CA GLU A 90 34.32 -5.10 22.76
C GLU A 90 35.75 -4.67 22.40
N GLU A 91 36.03 -3.36 22.44
CA GLU A 91 37.39 -2.88 22.78
C GLU A 91 37.35 -1.98 24.03
N PRO A 92 38.26 -2.21 25.01
CA PRO A 92 38.23 -1.52 26.29
C PRO A 92 38.88 -0.14 26.16
N SER A 93 38.07 0.90 25.96
CA SER A 93 38.56 2.28 26.02
C SER A 93 38.39 2.87 27.42
N THR A 94 39.52 3.07 28.09
CA THR A 94 39.65 3.78 29.36
C THR A 94 39.42 5.29 29.18
N LEU A 95 38.43 5.81 29.93
CA LEU A 95 38.22 7.15 30.56
C LEU A 95 39.35 8.22 30.46
N PRO A 96 39.05 9.55 30.58
CA PRO A 96 38.09 10.10 31.55
C PRO A 96 37.19 11.30 31.15
N THR A 97 35.98 11.26 31.73
CA THR A 97 35.24 12.32 32.44
C THR A 97 35.70 13.78 32.33
N GLN A 98 34.86 14.63 31.74
CA GLN A 98 34.58 15.98 32.27
C GLN A 98 33.09 16.29 32.25
N LYS A 99 32.64 16.83 33.38
CA LYS A 99 31.28 17.15 33.80
C LYS A 99 31.17 18.68 33.88
N SER A 100 29.94 19.19 33.82
CA SER A 100 29.45 20.55 34.14
C SER A 100 28.92 21.28 32.89
N GLU A 101 27.61 21.25 32.66
CA GLU A 101 26.58 22.15 33.23
C GLU A 101 26.71 23.60 32.77
N LEU A 102 25.84 24.04 31.86
CA LEU A 102 25.04 25.24 32.11
C LEU A 102 23.77 25.25 31.24
N SER A 103 22.65 25.34 31.94
CA SER A 103 21.28 25.36 31.45
C SER A 103 20.84 26.77 30.99
N GLN A 104 19.78 26.77 30.18
CA GLN A 104 18.68 27.76 30.12
C GLN A 104 18.93 29.18 29.57
N GLN A 105 18.38 29.45 28.37
CA GLN A 105 17.65 30.68 28.00
C GLN A 105 17.11 30.55 26.55
N VAL A 106 15.93 30.99 26.10
CA VAL A 106 14.62 31.41 26.62
C VAL A 106 13.68 31.39 25.38
N MET A 107 12.39 31.22 25.64
CA MET A 107 11.25 31.14 24.73
C MET A 107 10.97 32.36 23.82
N ALA A 108 10.20 32.04 22.76
CA ALA A 108 9.04 32.77 22.21
C ALA A 108 9.25 33.92 21.21
N SER A 109 8.66 33.75 20.01
CA SER A 109 7.54 34.55 19.44
C SER A 109 7.43 34.24 17.93
N VAL A 110 6.35 34.44 17.16
CA VAL A 110 4.86 34.45 17.27
C VAL A 110 4.40 34.59 15.79
N ASP A 111 3.17 34.16 15.51
CA ASP A 111 2.46 34.04 14.24
C ASP A 111 2.39 35.24 13.26
N ALA A 112 1.95 34.86 12.05
CA ALA A 112 1.07 35.56 11.10
C ALA A 112 1.73 36.26 9.89
N GLU A 113 1.47 35.74 8.67
CA GLU A 113 0.48 36.39 7.81
C GLU A 113 -0.02 35.52 6.67
N ALA A 114 -1.32 35.62 6.46
CA ALA A 114 -2.10 34.91 5.47
C ALA A 114 -2.37 35.80 4.25
N ARG A 115 -2.76 35.12 3.16
CA ARG A 115 -3.52 35.59 1.98
C ARG A 115 -2.70 36.20 0.84
N LYS A 116 -2.57 35.41 -0.20
CA LYS A 116 -3.36 35.56 -1.43
C LYS A 116 -3.25 34.28 -2.23
N ASN A 117 -4.38 33.72 -2.64
CA ASN A 117 -4.54 33.20 -3.99
C ASN A 117 -6.03 32.95 -4.24
N ASN A 118 -6.63 33.89 -4.96
CA ASN A 118 -7.75 33.63 -5.84
C ASN A 118 -7.26 32.62 -6.89
N LEU A 119 -7.84 31.43 -6.91
CA LEU A 119 -7.92 30.67 -8.15
C LEU A 119 -9.38 30.33 -8.41
N SER A 120 -9.82 30.82 -9.55
CA SER A 120 -11.09 30.57 -10.20
C SER A 120 -11.31 29.06 -10.34
N SER A 121 -12.48 28.63 -9.86
CA SER A 121 -13.07 27.32 -9.99
C SER A 121 -13.27 26.93 -11.46
N THR A 122 -12.41 26.06 -11.97
CA THR A 122 -12.71 25.19 -13.11
C THR A 122 -13.10 23.82 -12.55
N ASN A 123 -14.36 23.42 -12.82
CA ASN A 123 -15.01 22.19 -12.35
C ASN A 123 -14.09 20.97 -12.41
N LEU A 124 -13.57 20.60 -11.24
CA LEU A 124 -13.06 19.28 -10.92
C LEU A 124 -14.28 18.39 -10.65
N GLU A 125 -14.34 17.20 -11.26
CA GLU A 125 -15.20 16.13 -10.75
C GLU A 125 -14.62 15.66 -9.41
N GLU A 126 -14.89 16.45 -8.37
CA GLU A 126 -14.55 16.12 -7.00
C GLU A 126 -15.37 14.91 -6.57
N TRP A 127 -14.70 13.95 -5.93
CA TRP A 127 -15.37 12.81 -5.30
C TRP A 127 -16.45 13.32 -4.34
N GLN A 128 -17.71 13.05 -4.66
CA GLN A 128 -18.84 13.36 -3.79
C GLN A 128 -19.14 12.15 -2.90
N SER A 129 -19.15 12.38 -1.59
CA SER A 129 -19.66 11.40 -0.64
C SER A 129 -21.17 11.26 -0.83
N PHE A 130 -21.67 10.03 -1.02
CA PHE A 130 -23.10 9.77 -1.24
C PHE A 130 -23.75 8.99 -0.08
N ALA A 131 -22.96 8.49 0.87
CA ALA A 131 -23.43 7.80 2.07
C ALA A 131 -22.41 7.94 3.21
N SER A 132 -22.91 8.21 4.42
CA SER A 132 -22.11 8.49 5.61
C SER A 132 -22.75 7.79 6.81
N PHE A 133 -21.94 7.01 7.53
CA PHE A 133 -22.38 6.26 8.70
C PHE A 133 -21.57 6.66 9.92
N PHE A 134 -22.25 6.87 11.04
CA PHE A 134 -21.63 7.07 12.35
C PHE A 134 -21.89 5.84 13.23
N VAL A 135 -20.83 5.14 13.62
CA VAL A 135 -20.89 3.92 14.44
C VAL A 135 -20.32 4.22 15.82
N GLU A 136 -21.11 3.92 16.85
CA GLU A 136 -20.79 4.18 18.25
C GLU A 136 -20.90 2.88 19.06
N PHE A 137 -19.84 2.54 19.80
CA PHE A 137 -19.84 1.42 20.74
C PHE A 137 -19.94 1.99 22.16
N GLN A 138 -21.02 1.64 22.86
CA GLN A 138 -21.31 2.18 24.18
C GLN A 138 -21.19 1.08 25.22
N SER A 139 -20.72 1.43 26.42
CA SER A 139 -20.72 0.49 27.56
C SER A 139 -21.19 1.19 28.82
N ARG A 140 -21.91 0.47 29.68
CA ARG A 140 -22.31 0.95 31.01
C ARG A 140 -22.14 -0.14 32.06
N LYS A 141 -21.80 0.28 33.28
CA LYS A 141 -21.78 -0.60 34.45
C LYS A 141 -23.07 -0.38 35.23
N ILE A 142 -23.80 -1.46 35.47
CA ILE A 142 -25.00 -1.47 36.31
C ILE A 142 -24.61 -2.15 37.62
N GLU A 143 -24.94 -1.54 38.75
CA GLU A 143 -24.61 -2.08 40.07
C GLU A 143 -25.23 -3.48 40.26
N GLY A 144 -24.37 -4.48 40.48
CA GLY A 144 -24.79 -5.88 40.61
C GLY A 144 -24.88 -6.69 39.30
N GLN A 145 -24.55 -6.13 38.13
CA GLN A 145 -24.53 -6.85 36.84
C GLN A 145 -23.17 -6.76 36.12
N LEU A 146 -22.94 -7.70 35.20
CA LEU A 146 -21.84 -7.64 34.23
C LEU A 146 -21.98 -6.40 33.34
N GLN A 147 -20.84 -5.85 32.91
CA GLN A 147 -20.77 -4.68 32.03
C GLN A 147 -21.59 -4.92 30.76
N GLU A 148 -22.56 -4.05 30.48
CA GLU A 148 -23.40 -4.11 29.29
C GLU A 148 -22.74 -3.32 28.17
N HIS A 149 -22.71 -3.89 26.97
CA HIS A 149 -22.24 -3.25 25.75
C HIS A 149 -23.40 -3.07 24.76
N ARG A 150 -23.31 -2.07 23.89
CA ARG A 150 -24.22 -1.94 22.73
C ARG A 150 -23.54 -1.24 21.56
N THR A 151 -23.92 -1.63 20.36
CA THR A 151 -23.56 -0.95 19.12
C THR A 151 -24.72 -0.09 18.64
N ARG A 152 -24.45 1.19 18.32
CA ARG A 152 -25.38 2.13 17.71
C ARG A 152 -24.84 2.58 16.37
N VAL A 153 -25.69 2.63 15.36
CA VAL A 153 -25.34 3.19 14.05
C VAL A 153 -26.35 4.22 13.62
N HIS A 154 -25.85 5.30 13.05
CA HIS A 154 -26.62 6.38 12.45
C HIS A 154 -26.23 6.50 10.97
N TYR A 155 -27.21 6.35 10.10
CA TYR A 155 -27.10 6.67 8.68
C TYR A 155 -27.54 8.11 8.48
N LEU A 156 -26.59 8.98 8.13
CA LEU A 156 -26.76 10.43 8.19
C LEU A 156 -27.70 10.97 7.11
N GLU A 157 -27.70 10.38 5.92
CA GLU A 157 -28.46 10.88 4.76
C GLU A 157 -29.98 10.68 4.90
N ALA A 158 -30.41 9.61 5.57
CA ALA A 158 -31.83 9.33 5.81
C ALA A 158 -32.24 9.49 7.28
N ASP A 159 -31.34 9.99 8.12
CA ASP A 159 -31.49 10.13 9.57
C ASP A 159 -32.04 8.86 10.26
N LYS A 160 -31.49 7.70 9.89
CA LYS A 160 -31.92 6.40 10.40
C LYS A 160 -30.96 5.87 11.44
N PHE A 161 -31.51 5.28 12.50
CA PHE A 161 -30.74 4.68 13.57
C PHE A 161 -31.00 3.18 13.66
N GLN A 162 -29.95 2.43 14.01
CA GLN A 162 -30.04 1.02 14.36
C GLN A 162 -29.23 0.75 15.61
N PHE A 163 -29.73 -0.17 16.43
CA PHE A 163 -29.11 -0.55 17.69
C PHE A 163 -29.06 -2.07 17.78
N TRP A 164 -27.98 -2.57 18.37
CA TRP A 164 -27.83 -3.96 18.71
C TRP A 164 -27.36 -4.10 20.16
N PRO A 165 -27.86 -5.10 20.91
CA PRO A 165 -27.23 -5.49 22.16
C PRO A 165 -25.84 -6.05 21.85
N ASP A 166 -24.87 -5.73 22.73
CA ASP A 166 -23.46 -6.11 22.60
C ASP A 166 -22.74 -5.55 21.34
N ILE A 167 -21.51 -6.00 21.14
CA ILE A 167 -20.65 -5.59 20.02
C ILE A 167 -21.01 -6.41 18.79
N GLU A 168 -21.87 -5.85 17.95
CA GLU A 168 -22.32 -6.50 16.70
C GLU A 168 -21.31 -6.35 15.56
N ASN A 169 -21.00 -7.47 14.88
CA ASN A 169 -20.02 -7.53 13.79
C ASN A 169 -20.63 -7.95 12.44
N ASN A 170 -21.66 -8.80 12.46
CA ASN A 170 -22.19 -9.42 11.24
C ASN A 170 -23.40 -8.64 10.71
N GLN A 171 -24.33 -8.28 11.59
CA GLN A 171 -25.56 -7.59 11.19
C GLN A 171 -25.32 -6.11 10.85
N LEU A 172 -24.28 -5.52 11.45
CA LEU A 172 -23.83 -4.15 11.18
C LEU A 172 -23.52 -3.94 9.70
N GLN A 173 -22.65 -4.79 9.13
CA GLN A 173 -22.25 -4.70 7.72
C GLN A 173 -23.47 -4.85 6.79
N GLN A 174 -24.32 -5.85 7.05
CA GLN A 174 -25.50 -6.09 6.23
C GLN A 174 -26.47 -4.91 6.26
N TRP A 175 -26.68 -4.30 7.44
CA TRP A 175 -27.56 -3.16 7.59
C TRP A 175 -27.05 -1.91 6.87
N MET A 176 -25.74 -1.62 6.92
CA MET A 176 -25.15 -0.50 6.18
C MET A 176 -25.30 -0.69 4.67
N LEU A 177 -25.06 -1.91 4.17
CA LEU A 177 -25.23 -2.23 2.74
C LEU A 177 -26.69 -2.09 2.30
N ASP A 178 -27.65 -2.52 3.12
CA ASP A 178 -29.08 -2.36 2.83
C ASP A 178 -29.50 -0.89 2.73
N GLN A 179 -28.97 0.00 3.60
CA GLN A 179 -29.24 1.43 3.50
C GLN A 179 -28.68 2.03 2.20
N ILE A 180 -27.46 1.63 1.80
CA ILE A 180 -26.83 2.07 0.55
C ILE A 180 -27.65 1.60 -0.65
N SER A 181 -28.02 0.32 -0.70
CA SER A 181 -28.78 -0.24 -1.83
C SER A 181 -30.15 0.42 -2.01
N LYS A 182 -30.83 0.75 -0.91
CA LYS A 182 -32.11 1.48 -0.94
C LYS A 182 -31.95 2.92 -1.43
N GLY A 183 -30.85 3.59 -1.07
CA GLY A 183 -30.54 4.94 -1.57
C GLY A 183 -30.25 4.97 -3.07
N ILE A 184 -29.59 3.94 -3.61
CA ILE A 184 -29.28 3.83 -5.04
C ILE A 184 -30.55 3.58 -5.88
N GLN A 185 -31.54 2.87 -5.34
CA GLN A 185 -32.78 2.52 -6.05
C GLN A 185 -33.82 3.64 -6.13
N GLN A 186 -33.66 4.76 -5.40
CA GLN A 186 -34.60 5.89 -5.44
C GLN A 186 -34.20 6.99 -6.44
N SER A 187 -33.10 6.82 -7.17
CA SER A 187 -32.78 7.69 -8.31
C SER A 187 -33.70 7.32 -9.49
N PRO A 188 -34.27 8.30 -10.21
CA PRO A 188 -35.12 8.01 -11.35
C PRO A 188 -34.35 7.17 -12.37
N GLU A 189 -35.08 6.22 -12.97
CA GLU A 189 -34.67 5.23 -13.96
C GLU A 189 -33.94 5.90 -15.15
N ILE A 190 -32.66 6.21 -14.95
CA ILE A 190 -31.73 6.49 -16.04
C ILE A 190 -31.39 5.11 -16.61
N GLU A 191 -31.70 4.93 -17.89
CA GLU A 191 -31.30 3.78 -18.71
C GLU A 191 -30.01 3.18 -18.19
N SER A 192 -30.11 1.96 -17.64
CA SER A 192 -29.01 1.26 -16.99
C SER A 192 -27.73 1.44 -17.80
N PRO A 193 -26.73 2.22 -17.32
CA PRO A 193 -25.50 2.38 -18.05
C PRO A 193 -24.90 0.99 -18.17
N VAL A 194 -24.68 0.56 -19.41
CA VAL A 194 -24.03 -0.70 -19.73
C VAL A 194 -22.81 -0.82 -18.82
N PHE A 195 -22.87 -1.73 -17.84
CA PHE A 195 -21.82 -1.87 -16.83
C PHE A 195 -20.58 -2.42 -17.53
N ARG A 196 -19.69 -1.52 -17.95
CA ARG A 196 -18.43 -1.88 -18.57
C ARG A 196 -17.42 -2.15 -17.45
N PRO A 197 -16.74 -3.32 -17.43
CA PRO A 197 -15.69 -3.56 -16.47
C PRO A 197 -14.61 -2.47 -16.62
N PRO A 198 -14.06 -1.96 -15.52
CA PRO A 198 -13.05 -0.91 -15.58
C PRO A 198 -11.78 -1.43 -16.24
N MET A 199 -11.18 -0.60 -17.10
CA MET A 199 -9.93 -0.94 -17.75
C MET A 199 -8.82 -1.10 -16.71
N THR A 200 -8.03 -2.16 -16.82
CA THR A 200 -6.93 -2.39 -15.88
C THR A 200 -5.62 -1.87 -16.44
N VAL A 201 -4.96 -0.98 -15.70
CA VAL A 201 -3.64 -0.44 -16.04
C VAL A 201 -2.60 -1.08 -15.14
N GLU A 202 -1.52 -1.57 -15.74
CA GLU A 202 -0.40 -2.16 -15.02
C GLU A 202 0.90 -1.47 -15.38
N ILE A 203 1.54 -0.83 -14.40
CA ILE A 203 2.89 -0.27 -14.56
C ILE A 203 3.91 -1.40 -14.44
N ILE A 204 4.70 -1.59 -15.50
CA ILE A 204 5.68 -2.67 -15.62
C ILE A 204 7.09 -2.23 -15.20
N GLN A 205 7.49 -1.00 -15.53
CA GLN A 205 8.82 -0.48 -15.24
C GLN A 205 8.83 1.05 -15.12
N ILE A 206 9.82 1.55 -14.38
CA ILE A 206 10.21 2.96 -14.37
C ILE A 206 11.70 3.04 -14.74
N GLN A 207 12.04 3.97 -15.63
CA GLN A 207 13.41 4.25 -16.02
C GLN A 207 13.80 5.67 -15.61
N ILE A 208 15.03 5.84 -15.16
CA ILE A 208 15.61 7.13 -14.80
C ILE A 208 16.82 7.40 -15.70
N PHE A 209 16.86 8.59 -16.30
CA PHE A 209 17.94 9.01 -17.20
C PHE A 209 18.68 10.20 -16.60
N GLN A 210 19.96 9.99 -16.23
CA GLN A 210 20.84 11.06 -15.79
C GLN A 210 22.28 10.77 -16.22
N PRO A 211 22.94 11.66 -16.99
CA PRO A 211 22.38 12.88 -17.59
C PRO A 211 21.30 12.58 -18.66
N LEU A 212 20.45 13.57 -18.96
CA LEU A 212 19.20 13.46 -19.77
C LEU A 212 19.31 12.72 -21.12
N LEU A 213 20.51 12.70 -21.73
CA LEU A 213 20.79 12.15 -23.06
C LEU A 213 21.57 10.82 -23.03
N THR A 214 21.71 10.20 -21.86
CA THR A 214 22.49 8.98 -21.71
C THR A 214 21.73 7.76 -22.24
N GLU A 215 22.38 6.92 -23.03
CA GLU A 215 21.82 5.62 -23.46
C GLU A 215 21.67 4.62 -22.32
N ARG A 216 22.49 4.75 -21.27
CA ARG A 216 22.37 3.96 -20.03
C ARG A 216 21.32 4.56 -19.12
N SER A 217 20.11 4.04 -19.18
CA SER A 217 19.08 4.31 -18.19
C SER A 217 19.23 3.40 -16.97
N MET A 218 18.87 3.92 -15.80
CA MET A 218 18.67 3.11 -14.61
C MET A 218 17.25 2.57 -14.66
N VAL A 219 17.10 1.29 -15.00
CA VAL A 219 15.81 0.61 -15.12
C VAL A 219 15.43 0.00 -13.79
N PHE A 220 14.15 0.12 -13.43
CA PHE A 220 13.57 -0.53 -12.26
C PHE A 220 12.28 -1.25 -12.66
N GLU A 221 12.28 -2.56 -12.54
CA GLU A 221 11.16 -3.42 -12.93
C GLU A 221 10.29 -3.80 -11.73
N ARG A 222 9.04 -4.18 -12.02
CA ARG A 222 8.09 -4.71 -11.04
C ARG A 222 8.61 -6.05 -10.47
N GLY A 223 9.37 -5.99 -9.37
CA GLY A 223 9.93 -7.16 -8.70
C GLY A 223 11.29 -6.90 -8.07
N ASP A 224 11.96 -5.85 -8.53
CA ASP A 224 13.25 -5.43 -8.01
C ASP A 224 13.12 -4.92 -6.57
N ARG A 225 14.07 -5.31 -5.72
CA ARG A 225 14.10 -4.88 -4.31
C ARG A 225 14.96 -3.63 -4.10
N LEU A 226 15.91 -3.39 -4.99
CA LEU A 226 16.91 -2.34 -4.86
C LEU A 226 17.03 -1.59 -6.18
N PHE A 227 17.09 -0.26 -6.10
CA PHE A 227 17.39 0.57 -7.25
C PHE A 227 18.91 0.55 -7.48
N PRO A 228 19.40 0.22 -8.70
CA PRO A 228 20.82 -0.11 -8.91
C PRO A 228 21.77 1.10 -9.01
N GLY A 229 21.29 2.33 -8.77
CA GLY A 229 22.11 3.53 -8.97
C GLY A 229 21.80 4.67 -8.02
N THR A 230 22.57 5.74 -8.16
CA THR A 230 22.40 7.01 -7.46
C THR A 230 22.13 8.11 -8.47
N ILE A 231 21.30 9.09 -8.10
CA ILE A 231 21.08 10.31 -8.88
C ILE A 231 21.95 11.41 -8.28
N ASN A 232 22.56 12.26 -9.11
CA ASN A 232 23.26 13.46 -8.67
C ASN A 232 22.25 14.56 -8.30
N SER A 233 22.38 15.11 -7.11
CA SER A 233 21.58 16.22 -6.60
C SER A 233 21.77 17.47 -7.46
N GLY A 234 20.68 18.19 -7.73
CA GLY A 234 20.70 19.44 -8.49
C GLY A 234 20.94 19.29 -10.00
N GLU A 235 21.34 18.12 -10.48
CA GLU A 235 21.40 17.82 -11.91
C GLU A 235 20.03 17.36 -12.43
N PRO A 236 19.56 17.86 -13.59
CA PRO A 236 18.30 17.44 -14.17
C PRO A 236 18.35 15.97 -14.59
N PHE A 237 17.26 15.25 -14.34
CA PHE A 237 17.05 13.89 -14.80
C PHE A 237 15.66 13.73 -15.41
N ALA A 238 15.50 12.72 -16.27
CA ALA A 238 14.21 12.37 -16.86
C ALA A 238 13.66 11.10 -16.21
N LEU A 239 12.33 10.99 -16.16
CA LEU A 239 11.63 9.79 -15.74
C LEU A 239 10.80 9.26 -16.91
N GLU A 240 10.90 7.97 -17.17
CA GLU A 240 10.01 7.29 -18.11
C GLU A 240 9.30 6.15 -17.40
N ILE A 241 8.02 5.99 -17.68
CA ILE A 241 7.21 4.90 -17.18
C ILE A 241 6.70 4.09 -18.36
N ALA A 242 6.84 2.77 -18.28
CA ALA A 242 6.15 1.89 -19.20
C ALA A 242 5.02 1.16 -18.48
N PHE A 243 3.89 1.04 -19.15
CA PHE A 243 2.69 0.39 -18.61
C PHE A 243 1.95 -0.38 -19.69
N ASN A 244 1.22 -1.40 -19.25
CA ASN A 244 0.38 -2.25 -20.06
C ASN A 244 -1.09 -2.04 -19.71
N LEU A 245 -1.96 -2.26 -20.70
CA LEU A 245 -3.40 -2.34 -20.52
C LEU A 245 -3.81 -3.82 -20.51
N ALA A 246 -4.44 -4.26 -19.43
CA ALA A 246 -4.98 -5.61 -19.32
C ALA A 246 -6.41 -5.67 -19.87
N GLU A 247 -6.67 -6.68 -20.69
CA GLU A 247 -7.98 -7.05 -21.25
C GLU A 247 -8.76 -5.89 -21.86
N LEU A 248 -8.39 -5.52 -23.08
CA LEU A 248 -9.26 -4.70 -23.93
C LEU A 248 -10.24 -5.61 -24.67
N ASN A 249 -11.53 -5.36 -24.51
CA ASN A 249 -12.48 -5.57 -25.60
C ASN A 249 -12.20 -4.45 -26.63
N VAL A 250 -11.23 -4.71 -27.52
CA VAL A 250 -10.58 -3.75 -28.45
C VAL A 250 -11.57 -3.02 -29.38
N ALA A 251 -12.81 -3.52 -29.50
CA ALA A 251 -13.83 -2.93 -30.35
C ALA A 251 -14.27 -1.51 -29.90
N ASP A 252 -14.27 -1.21 -28.60
CA ASP A 252 -14.90 0.01 -28.07
C ASP A 252 -13.96 1.24 -28.00
N LEU A 253 -12.65 1.05 -28.13
CA LEU A 253 -11.67 2.16 -28.09
C LEU A 253 -11.77 3.10 -29.29
N THR A 254 -12.39 2.66 -30.39
CA THR A 254 -12.52 3.49 -31.60
C THR A 254 -13.54 4.62 -31.45
N GLN A 255 -14.47 4.50 -30.49
CA GLN A 255 -15.53 5.49 -30.28
C GLN A 255 -15.18 6.53 -29.22
N GLN A 256 -14.25 6.22 -28.32
CA GLN A 256 -13.85 7.10 -27.22
C GLN A 256 -12.36 7.41 -27.37
N GLN A 257 -12.02 8.67 -27.62
CA GLN A 257 -10.62 9.15 -27.63
C GLN A 257 -10.05 9.05 -26.21
N VAL A 258 -9.62 7.85 -25.82
CA VAL A 258 -9.05 7.60 -24.50
C VAL A 258 -7.65 8.17 -24.46
N THR A 259 -7.40 9.05 -23.49
CA THR A 259 -6.08 9.63 -23.25
C THR A 259 -5.47 9.08 -21.97
N TYR A 260 -4.15 9.20 -21.86
CA TYR A 260 -3.39 8.82 -20.68
C TYR A 260 -2.40 9.90 -20.28
N HIS A 261 -2.11 10.01 -19.00
CA HIS A 261 -0.96 10.76 -18.49
C HIS A 261 -0.45 10.11 -17.21
N ALA A 262 0.81 10.36 -16.88
CA ALA A 262 1.43 9.90 -15.65
C ALA A 262 1.86 11.07 -14.77
N GLN A 263 1.83 10.84 -13.46
CA GLN A 263 2.26 11.80 -12.45
C GLN A 263 3.35 11.18 -11.58
N PHE A 264 4.39 11.94 -11.27
CA PHE A 264 5.52 11.47 -10.48
C PHE A 264 5.64 12.23 -9.16
N TYR A 265 5.90 11.49 -8.08
CA TYR A 265 6.05 12.03 -6.73
C TYR A 265 7.28 11.42 -6.08
N ALA A 266 8.03 12.22 -5.33
CA ALA A 266 9.12 11.76 -4.48
C ALA A 266 8.79 12.05 -3.02
N ARG A 267 8.83 11.03 -2.17
CA ARG A 267 8.67 11.20 -0.72
C ARG A 267 10.03 11.09 -0.03
N HIS A 268 10.49 12.17 0.58
CA HIS A 268 11.71 12.17 1.38
C HIS A 268 11.52 11.25 2.60
N ARG A 269 12.43 10.28 2.80
CA ARG A 269 12.22 9.21 3.78
C ARG A 269 12.42 9.64 5.23
N PHE A 270 13.26 10.65 5.47
CA PHE A 270 13.55 11.12 6.83
C PHE A 270 12.56 12.20 7.29
N THR A 271 12.23 13.15 6.42
CA THR A 271 11.31 14.27 6.76
C THR A 271 9.86 13.94 6.46
N GLY A 272 9.59 12.93 5.62
CA GLY A 272 8.25 12.56 5.20
C GLY A 272 7.62 13.47 4.15
N VAL A 273 8.25 14.59 3.80
CA VAL A 273 7.80 15.56 2.80
C VAL A 273 7.60 14.87 1.45
N VAL A 274 6.49 15.18 0.78
CA VAL A 274 6.16 14.66 -0.55
C VAL A 274 6.29 15.80 -1.55
N THR A 275 7.16 15.63 -2.54
CA THR A 275 7.40 16.56 -3.64
C THR A 275 6.75 16.01 -4.90
N HIS A 276 5.91 16.81 -5.56
CA HIS A 276 5.43 16.51 -6.91
C HIS A 276 6.54 16.86 -7.89
N LEU A 277 7.01 15.87 -8.66
CA LEU A 277 8.10 16.05 -9.61
C LEU A 277 7.61 16.59 -10.95
N GLY A 278 6.34 16.35 -11.27
CA GLY A 278 5.72 16.79 -12.51
C GLY A 278 4.76 15.76 -13.10
N ASP A 279 4.13 16.17 -14.19
CA ASP A 279 3.19 15.38 -14.97
C ASP A 279 3.75 15.18 -16.38
N THR A 280 3.47 14.03 -16.99
CA THR A 280 3.86 13.77 -18.39
C THR A 280 2.92 14.49 -19.35
N GLU A 281 3.36 14.61 -20.60
CA GLU A 281 2.45 14.94 -21.69
C GLU A 281 1.30 13.94 -21.78
N VAL A 282 0.15 14.43 -22.26
CA VAL A 282 -1.04 13.62 -22.47
C VAL A 282 -0.88 12.82 -23.76
N GLY A 283 -0.82 11.49 -23.64
CA GLY A 283 -0.82 10.57 -24.75
C GLY A 283 -2.23 10.11 -25.11
N THR A 284 -2.42 9.63 -26.34
CA THR A 284 -3.69 9.03 -26.79
C THR A 284 -3.48 7.52 -26.98
N LEU A 285 -4.45 6.71 -26.55
CA LEU A 285 -4.40 5.27 -26.77
C LEU A 285 -4.64 4.96 -28.25
N ILE A 286 -3.86 4.01 -28.78
CA ILE A 286 -3.92 3.57 -30.16
C ILE A 286 -4.57 2.18 -30.21
N GLN A 287 -5.50 1.98 -31.14
CA GLN A 287 -6.19 0.71 -31.29
C GLN A 287 -5.19 -0.44 -31.54
N GLY A 288 -5.34 -1.54 -30.80
CA GLY A 288 -4.49 -2.72 -30.91
C GLY A 288 -3.12 -2.59 -30.24
N GLN A 289 -2.79 -1.42 -29.66
CA GLN A 289 -1.59 -1.24 -28.85
C GLN A 289 -1.92 -1.43 -27.37
N PHE A 290 -1.14 -2.29 -26.70
CA PHE A 290 -1.35 -2.67 -25.29
C PHE A 290 -0.25 -2.15 -24.37
N SER A 291 0.88 -1.70 -24.92
CA SER A 291 2.03 -1.20 -24.18
C SER A 291 2.29 0.25 -24.56
N TYR A 292 2.46 1.09 -23.55
CA TYR A 292 2.64 2.52 -23.70
C TYR A 292 3.77 3.00 -22.80
N THR A 293 4.39 4.10 -23.23
CA THR A 293 5.35 4.84 -22.42
C THR A 293 4.86 6.26 -22.21
N ALA A 294 5.20 6.83 -21.05
CA ALA A 294 5.02 8.23 -20.74
C ALA A 294 6.31 8.77 -20.15
N ARG A 295 6.76 9.94 -20.60
CA ARG A 295 8.04 10.53 -20.20
C ARG A 295 7.84 11.90 -19.56
N LEU A 296 8.46 12.10 -18.41
CA LEU A 296 8.68 13.39 -17.77
C LEU A 296 10.09 13.85 -18.17
N PRO A 297 10.25 14.87 -19.01
CA PRO A 297 11.51 15.16 -19.69
C PRO A 297 12.58 15.74 -18.75
N GLU A 298 12.21 16.54 -17.76
CA GLU A 298 13.18 17.22 -16.89
C GLU A 298 12.59 17.47 -15.50
N THR A 299 13.29 17.01 -14.47
CA THR A 299 13.03 17.33 -13.07
C THR A 299 14.33 17.33 -12.28
N THR A 300 14.34 17.97 -11.12
CA THR A 300 15.46 17.94 -10.16
C THR A 300 14.98 17.46 -8.80
N LEU A 301 15.93 17.00 -7.99
CA LEU A 301 15.73 16.65 -6.59
C LEU A 301 16.94 17.11 -5.79
N GLU A 302 16.69 17.56 -4.55
CA GLU A 302 17.76 17.83 -3.58
C GLU A 302 18.35 16.51 -3.07
N SER A 303 19.58 16.57 -2.54
CA SER A 303 20.24 15.41 -1.95
C SER A 303 19.40 14.81 -0.82
N GLY A 304 19.38 13.48 -0.75
CA GLY A 304 18.58 12.77 0.23
C GLY A 304 18.18 11.37 -0.21
N VAL A 305 17.37 10.72 0.63
CA VAL A 305 16.85 9.37 0.38
C VAL A 305 15.36 9.45 0.19
N TYR A 306 14.89 9.05 -0.99
CA TYR A 306 13.50 9.20 -1.42
C TYR A 306 12.84 7.85 -1.68
N ARG A 307 11.51 7.86 -1.66
CA ARG A 307 10.66 6.84 -2.24
C ARG A 307 9.97 7.47 -3.45
N LEU A 308 10.29 6.99 -4.65
CA LEU A 308 9.64 7.43 -5.88
C LEU A 308 8.30 6.72 -6.05
N GLN A 309 7.27 7.45 -6.44
CA GLN A 309 5.95 6.93 -6.78
C GLN A 309 5.51 7.49 -8.13
N ALA A 310 5.06 6.60 -9.02
CA ALA A 310 4.43 6.97 -10.27
C ALA A 310 2.97 6.52 -10.27
N ILE A 311 2.11 7.33 -10.89
CA ILE A 311 0.68 7.09 -11.00
C ILE A 311 0.29 7.29 -12.46
N VAL A 312 -0.38 6.31 -13.08
CA VAL A 312 -0.93 6.44 -14.44
C VAL A 312 -2.45 6.56 -14.36
N LYS A 313 -2.99 7.56 -15.06
CA LYS A 313 -4.43 7.83 -15.18
C LYS A 313 -4.86 7.70 -16.63
N LEU A 314 -6.00 7.05 -16.86
CA LEU A 314 -6.71 7.09 -18.14
C LEU A 314 -7.90 8.04 -18.02
N GLN A 315 -8.20 8.79 -19.07
CA GLN A 315 -9.36 9.68 -19.17
C GLN A 315 -10.28 9.22 -20.31
N GLY A 316 -11.59 9.42 -20.15
CA GLY A 316 -12.59 9.01 -21.13
C GLY A 316 -13.12 7.58 -20.96
N VAL A 317 -12.57 6.80 -20.02
CA VAL A 317 -13.07 5.47 -19.65
C VAL A 317 -12.97 5.25 -18.14
N PRO A 318 -13.87 4.46 -17.54
CA PRO A 318 -13.67 3.92 -16.21
C PRO A 318 -12.40 3.04 -16.22
N ALA A 319 -11.39 3.44 -15.47
CA ALA A 319 -10.12 2.70 -15.39
C ALA A 319 -9.66 2.57 -13.93
N THR A 320 -8.97 1.48 -13.63
CA THR A 320 -8.27 1.33 -12.37
C THR A 320 -7.00 2.18 -12.38
N LEU A 321 -6.77 2.91 -11.29
CA LEU A 321 -5.57 3.70 -11.10
C LEU A 321 -4.37 2.76 -10.93
N ALA A 322 -3.38 2.85 -11.81
CA ALA A 322 -2.13 2.15 -11.60
C ALA A 322 -1.19 2.99 -10.74
N SER A 323 -0.60 2.37 -9.72
CA SER A 323 0.47 2.98 -8.94
C SER A 323 1.68 2.06 -8.87
N PHE A 324 2.86 2.66 -8.90
CA PHE A 324 4.14 1.98 -8.82
C PHE A 324 5.04 2.72 -7.83
N LYS A 325 5.74 1.98 -6.96
CA LYS A 325 6.59 2.56 -5.91
C LYS A 325 7.98 1.94 -5.96
N ILE A 326 9.00 2.77 -6.09
CA ILE A 326 10.41 2.36 -5.95
C ILE A 326 10.77 2.44 -4.46
N PRO A 327 11.27 1.35 -3.82
CA PRO A 327 11.49 1.32 -2.38
C PRO A 327 12.41 2.41 -1.85
N VAL A 328 13.54 2.63 -2.54
CA VAL A 328 14.61 3.55 -2.16
C VAL A 328 15.25 4.14 -3.42
N LEU A 329 15.37 5.46 -3.45
CA LEU A 329 16.11 6.23 -4.44
C LEU A 329 17.10 7.14 -3.69
N GLN A 330 18.39 7.01 -3.98
CA GLN A 330 19.43 7.81 -3.33
C GLN A 330 19.85 8.95 -4.26
N VAL A 331 19.77 10.17 -3.76
CA VAL A 331 20.19 11.40 -4.44
C VAL A 331 21.39 11.96 -3.69
N LEU A 332 22.54 12.11 -4.36
CA LEU A 332 23.84 12.46 -3.77
C LEU A 332 24.24 13.90 -4.06
#